data_AF-A0A351MSC9-F1
#
_entry.id   AF-A0A351MSC9-F1
#
_cell.length_a   1.000
_cell.length_b   1.000
_cell.length_c   1.000
_cell.angle_alpha   90.00
_cell.angle_beta   90.00
_cell.angle_gamma   90.00
#
_symmetry.space_group_name_H-M   'P 1'
#
loop_
_entity.id
_entity.type
_entity.pdbx_description
1 polymer ?
#
loop_
_entity_poly.entity_id
_entity_poly.type
_entity_poly.pdbx_seq_one_letter_code
_entity_poly.pdbx_strand_id
1 'polypeptide(L)' 'MVFQKSNPFPKSIYENVVYSLRIAGVSDRSVLDEVCEASLRRAALWTEVKDRLQDSALGLSGGQMQR' A
#
# COMPACT_ATOMS: atom_id res chain seq x y z
N MET A 1 13.73 -15.56 16.45
CA MET A 1 13.35 -14.22 15.96
C MET A 1 11.86 -14.26 15.65
N VAL A 2 11.03 -13.45 16.31
CA VAL A 2 9.59 -13.34 15.97
C VAL A 2 9.49 -12.36 14.81
N PHE A 3 9.33 -12.86 13.60
CA PHE A 3 8.97 -12.02 12.47
C PHE A 3 7.47 -11.73 12.57
N GLN A 4 7.11 -10.46 12.76
CA GLN A 4 5.73 -10.03 12.62
C GLN A 4 5.32 -10.30 11.17
N LYS A 5 4.34 -11.19 10.99
CA LYS A 5 3.81 -11.50 9.68
C LYS A 5 2.96 -10.31 9.25
N SER A 6 3.40 -9.60 8.22
CA SER A 6 2.57 -8.57 7.59
C SER A 6 1.26 -9.18 7.11
N ASN A 7 0.14 -8.56 7.45
CA ASN A 7 -1.20 -9.02 7.12
C ASN A 7 -1.95 -7.95 6.31
N PRO A 8 -1.66 -7.82 5.00
CA PRO A 8 -2.41 -6.91 4.14
C PRO A 8 -3.86 -7.36 4.00
N PHE A 9 -4.77 -6.40 3.86
CA PHE A 9 -6.17 -6.68 3.58
C PHE A 9 -6.32 -7.30 2.18
N PRO A 10 -7.38 -8.11 1.95
CA PRO A 10 -7.73 -8.66 0.63
C PRO A 10 -8.29 -7.56 -0.29
N LYS A 11 -7.47 -6.55 -0.57
CA LYS A 11 -7.73 -5.36 -1.38
C LYS A 11 -6.52 -5.09 -2.28
N SER A 12 -6.62 -4.12 -3.17
CA SER A 12 -5.48 -3.72 -4.00
C SER A 12 -4.33 -3.13 -3.17
N ILE A 13 -3.14 -3.05 -3.75
CA ILE A 13 -1.99 -2.39 -3.12
C ILE A 13 -2.34 -0.95 -2.78
N TYR A 14 -2.94 -0.22 -3.72
CA TYR A 14 -3.40 1.15 -3.51
C TYR A 14 -4.34 1.26 -2.31
N GLU A 15 -5.39 0.44 -2.29
CA GLU A 15 -6.42 0.49 -1.25
C GLU A 15 -5.89 0.10 0.13
N ASN A 16 -4.83 -0.71 0.21
CA ASN A 16 -4.15 -1.00 1.47
C ASN A 16 -3.36 0.21 1.99
N VAL A 17 -2.67 0.93 1.10
CA VAL A 17 -1.84 2.09 1.47
C VAL A 17 -2.71 3.26 1.92
N VAL A 18 -3.80 3.55 1.20
CA VAL A 18 -4.67 4.70 1.51
C VAL A 18 -5.81 4.38 2.47
N TYR A 19 -5.87 3.14 2.99
CA TYR A 19 -6.99 2.64 3.79
C TYR A 19 -7.30 3.52 5.01
N SER A 20 -6.26 3.97 5.71
CA SER A 20 -6.37 4.83 6.88
C SER A 20 -7.02 6.18 6.55
N LEU A 21 -6.68 6.77 5.41
CA LEU A 21 -7.27 8.02 4.93
C LEU A 21 -8.74 7.84 4.54
N ARG A 22 -9.07 6.71 3.90
CA ARG A 22 -10.48 6.39 3.60
C ARG A 22 -11.31 6.24 4.88
N ILE A 23 -10.78 5.60 5.92
CA ILE A 23 -11.46 5.51 7.23
C ILE A 23 -11.64 6.90 7.85
N ALA A 24 -10.65 7.79 7.68
CA ALA A 24 -10.74 9.19 8.13
C ALA A 24 -11.71 10.05 7.29
N GLY A 25 -12.38 9.48 6.29
CA GLY A 25 -13.35 10.17 5.45
C GLY A 25 -12.76 10.94 4.28
N VAL A 26 -11.45 10.78 4.00
CA VAL A 26 -10.82 11.42 2.84
C VAL A 26 -11.23 10.65 1.58
N SER A 27 -11.89 11.36 0.67
CA SER A 27 -12.35 10.84 -0.63
C SER A 27 -11.73 11.57 -1.82
N ASP A 28 -10.98 12.64 -1.58
CA ASP A 28 -10.30 13.39 -2.64
C ASP A 28 -9.21 12.53 -3.27
N ARG A 29 -9.43 12.18 -4.54
CA ARG A 29 -8.52 11.31 -5.30
C ARG A 29 -7.11 11.89 -5.42
N SER A 30 -6.98 13.20 -5.59
CA SER A 30 -5.66 13.83 -5.74
C SER A 30 -4.81 13.66 -4.48
N VAL A 31 -5.44 13.83 -3.32
CA VAL A 31 -4.80 13.62 -2.00
C VAL A 31 -4.44 12.15 -1.80
N LEU A 32 -5.35 11.23 -2.13
CA LEU A 32 -5.09 9.80 -1.98
C LEU A 32 -3.94 9.32 -2.89
N ASP A 33 -3.88 9.81 -4.13
CA ASP A 33 -2.82 9.46 -5.09
C ASP A 33 -1.46 9.99 -4.61
N GLU A 34 -1.40 11.25 -4.16
CA GLU A 34 -0.17 11.86 -3.63
C GLU A 34 0.35 11.10 -2.39
N VAL A 35 -0.54 10.81 -1.43
CA VAL A 35 -0.14 10.09 -0.22
C VAL A 35 0.25 8.64 -0.54
N CYS A 36 -0.42 7.99 -1.48
CA CYS A 36 -0.06 6.64 -1.90
C CYS A 36 1.37 6.60 -2.47
N GLU A 37 1.67 7.48 -3.42
CA GLU A 37 2.99 7.58 -4.03
C GLU A 37 4.07 7.94 -3.01
N ALA A 38 3.80 8.94 -2.15
CA ALA A 38 4.74 9.36 -1.11
C ALA A 38 5.04 8.22 -0.11
N SER A 39 4.02 7.47 0.32
CA SER A 39 4.17 6.36 1.25
C SER A 39 4.96 5.21 0.63
N LEU A 40 4.63 4.83 -0.60
CA LEU A 40 5.34 3.78 -1.32
C LEU A 40 6.79 4.15 -1.65
N ARG A 41 7.08 5.44 -1.90
CA ARG A 41 8.46 5.92 -2.07
C ARG A 41 9.25 5.86 -0.77
N ARG A 42 8.65 6.24 0.36
CA ARG A 42 9.28 6.14 1.69
C ARG A 42 9.58 4.69 2.08
N ALA A 43 8.70 3.76 1.69
CA ALA A 43 8.90 2.32 1.84
C ALA A 43 9.91 1.72 0.84
N ALA A 44 10.50 2.54 -0.06
CA ALA A 44 11.33 2.09 -1.18
C ALA A 44 10.66 0.99 -2.04
N LEU A 45 9.33 1.01 -2.12
CA LEU A 45 8.52 -0.01 -2.81
C LEU A 45 7.94 0.51 -4.13
N TRP A 46 7.86 1.83 -4.31
CA TRP A 46 7.23 2.49 -5.46
C TRP A 46 7.66 1.92 -6.82
N THR A 47 8.95 1.77 -7.05
CA THR A 47 9.48 1.29 -8.34
C THR A 47 9.07 -0.14 -8.67
N GLU A 48 8.73 -0.95 -7.66
CA GLU A 48 8.33 -2.35 -7.82
C GLU A 48 6.82 -2.53 -7.99
N VAL A 49 6.01 -1.56 -7.54
CA VAL A 49 4.54 -1.73 -7.45
C VAL A 49 3.72 -0.70 -8.21
N LYS A 50 4.33 0.41 -8.67
CA LYS A 50 3.63 1.51 -9.36
C LYS A 50 2.75 1.05 -10.54
N ASP A 51 3.19 0.04 -11.29
CA ASP A 51 2.51 -0.43 -12.50
C ASP A 51 1.40 -1.45 -12.19
N ARG A 52 1.28 -1.86 -10.92
CA ARG A 52 0.33 -2.87 -10.45
C ARG A 52 -0.41 -2.45 -9.18
N LEU A 53 -0.60 -1.15 -8.97
CA LEU A 53 -1.28 -0.61 -7.79
C LEU A 53 -2.71 -1.13 -7.59
N GLN A 54 -3.37 -1.54 -8.68
CA GLN A 54 -4.72 -2.10 -8.66
C GLN A 54 -4.75 -3.61 -8.41
N ASP A 55 -3.60 -4.28 -8.45
CA ASP A 55 -3.49 -5.70 -8.16
C ASP A 55 -3.65 -5.97 -6.66
N SER A 56 -4.06 -7.19 -6.33
CA SER A 56 -4.22 -7.63 -4.95
C SER A 56 -2.91 -7.53 -4.15
N ALA A 57 -2.97 -6.89 -2.98
CA ALA A 57 -1.84 -6.77 -2.06
C ALA A 57 -1.40 -8.14 -1.50
N LEU A 58 -2.25 -9.16 -1.56
CA LEU A 58 -1.89 -10.54 -1.19
C LEU A 58 -0.84 -11.14 -2.15
N GLY A 59 -0.68 -10.59 -3.35
CA GLY A 59 0.34 -11.00 -4.32
C GLY A 59 1.72 -10.38 -4.11
N LEU A 60 1.90 -9.54 -3.09
CA LEU A 60 3.20 -9.00 -2.70
C LEU A 60 4.09 -10.11 -2.13
N SER A 61 5.40 -10.02 -2.37
CA SER A 61 6.34 -10.91 -1.69
C SER A 61 6.42 -10.57 -0.20
N GLY A 62 6.85 -11.52 0.65
CA GLY A 62 6.97 -11.27 2.10
C GLY A 62 7.83 -10.06 2.45
N GLY A 63 8.92 -9.84 1.71
CA GLY A 63 9.78 -8.65 1.88
C GLY A 63 9.16 -7.35 1.35
N GLN A 64 8.23 -7.42 0.38
CA GLN A 64 7.43 -6.27 -0.05
C GLN A 64 6.37 -5.92 1.01
N MET A 65 5.74 -6.92 1.62
CA MET A 65 4.73 -6.70 2.66
C MET A 65 5.32 -6.15 3.97
N GLN A 66 6.61 -6.34 4.22
CA GLN A 66 7.27 -5.86 5.45
C GLN A 66 7.70 -4.39 5.38
N ARG A 67 7.71 -3.81 4.17
CA ARG A 67 8.15 -2.44 3.91
C ARG A 67 7.00 -1.44 3.91
#